data_AF-A0A820QK46-F1
#
_entry.id   AF-A0A820QK46-F1
#
_cell.length_a   1.000
_cell.length_b   1.000
_cell.length_c   1.000
_cell.angle_alpha   90.00
_cell.angle_beta   90.00
_cell.angle_gamma   90.00
#
_symmetry.space_group_name_H-M   'P 1'
#
loop_
_entity.id
_entity.type
_entity.pdbx_description
1 polymer ?
#
loop_
_entity_poly.entity_id
_entity_poly.type
_entity_poly.pdbx_seq_one_letter_code
_entity_poly.pdbx_strand_id
1 'polypeptide(L)'
;KNHSPLYRDSKDYWSALKSVPIFCICAEYDPTSFHDQNEQYGSYLKQIGYDNITIKKLDNCDHFDIMEQLIERDQSLTNIILSFIENSI
;
A
#
# COMPACT_ATOMS: atom_id res chain seq x y z
N LYS A 1 3.92 -7.64 -36.36
CA LYS A 1 3.72 -6.34 -35.65
C LYS A 1 3.88 -6.63 -34.17
N ASN A 2 4.99 -6.23 -33.58
CA ASN A 2 5.27 -6.46 -32.17
C ASN A 2 4.36 -5.53 -31.36
N HIS A 3 3.35 -6.09 -30.71
CA HIS A 3 2.57 -5.34 -29.73
C HIS A 3 3.48 -5.10 -28.53
N SER A 4 3.85 -3.84 -28.31
CA SER A 4 4.46 -3.40 -27.06
C SER A 4 3.59 -3.88 -25.89
N PRO A 5 4.16 -4.31 -24.75
CA PRO A 5 3.38 -4.61 -23.54
C PRO A 5 2.50 -3.42 -23.09
N LEU A 6 2.86 -2.21 -23.52
CA LEU A 6 2.12 -0.97 -23.28
C LEU A 6 0.96 -0.74 -24.25
N TYR A 7 0.76 -1.63 -25.23
CA TYR A 7 -0.38 -1.66 -26.16
C TYR A 7 -1.42 -2.69 -25.67
N ARG A 8 -1.73 -2.69 -24.38
CA ARG A 8 -2.96 -3.30 -23.88
C ARG A 8 -4.07 -2.26 -24.04
N ASP A 9 -5.28 -2.70 -24.36
CA ASP A 9 -6.43 -1.81 -24.49
C ASP A 9 -6.52 -0.96 -23.21
N SER A 10 -6.80 0.34 -23.35
CA SER A 10 -6.86 1.27 -22.22
C SER A 10 -7.76 0.74 -21.08
N LYS A 11 -8.81 0.00 -21.44
CA LYS A 11 -9.72 -0.67 -20.51
C LYS A 11 -9.05 -1.80 -19.72
N ASP A 12 -8.16 -2.56 -20.35
CA ASP A 12 -7.40 -3.63 -19.71
C ASP A 12 -6.37 -3.07 -18.73
N TYR A 13 -5.78 -1.92 -19.04
CA TYR A 13 -4.85 -1.22 -18.14
C TYR A 13 -5.53 -0.79 -16.84
N TRP A 14 -6.67 -0.09 -16.93
CA TRP A 14 -7.41 0.35 -15.74
C TRP A 14 -7.98 -0.82 -14.92
N SER A 15 -8.34 -1.92 -15.60
CA SER A 15 -8.79 -3.14 -14.91
C SER A 15 -7.62 -3.84 -14.20
N ALA A 16 -6.44 -3.89 -14.82
CA ALA A 16 -5.24 -4.46 -14.21
C ALA A 16 -4.73 -3.62 -13.03
N LEU A 17 -4.91 -2.29 -13.05
CA LEU A 17 -4.56 -1.43 -11.92
C LEU A 17 -5.36 -1.74 -10.65
N LYS A 18 -6.61 -2.18 -10.80
CA LYS A 18 -7.48 -2.52 -9.65
C LYS A 18 -7.05 -3.76 -8.89
N SER A 19 -6.29 -4.65 -9.54
CA SER A 19 -5.72 -5.83 -8.89
C SER A 19 -4.33 -5.59 -8.28
N VAL A 20 -3.75 -4.38 -8.42
CA VAL A 20 -2.47 -4.06 -7.78
C VAL A 20 -2.67 -4.03 -6.26
N PRO A 21 -1.83 -4.71 -5.46
CA PRO A 21 -1.92 -4.62 -4.01
C PRO A 21 -1.53 -3.23 -3.51
N ILE A 22 -2.33 -2.67 -2.60
CA ILE A 22 -2.11 -1.36 -1.99
C ILE A 22 -2.17 -1.51 -0.47
N PHE A 23 -1.20 -0.90 0.21
CA PHE A 23 -1.10 -0.86 1.65
C PHE A 23 -1.34 0.56 2.16
N CYS A 24 -2.38 0.76 2.96
CA CYS A 24 -2.68 1.99 3.67
C CYS A 24 -2.17 1.83 5.10
N ILE A 25 -1.04 2.47 5.41
CA ILE A 25 -0.32 2.32 6.68
C ILE A 25 -0.36 3.62 7.48
N CYS A 26 -0.67 3.52 8.77
CA CYS A 26 -0.44 4.59 9.74
C CYS A 26 0.35 4.07 10.95
N ALA A 27 0.98 4.97 11.69
CA ALA A 27 1.71 4.67 12.92
C ALA A 27 0.79 4.69 14.15
N GLU A 28 1.10 3.93 15.19
CA GLU A 28 0.28 3.87 16.41
C GLU A 28 0.14 5.24 17.09
N TYR A 29 1.23 6.01 17.14
CA TYR A 29 1.30 7.31 17.80
C TYR A 29 1.05 8.48 16.85
N ASP A 30 0.59 8.21 15.62
CA ASP A 30 0.08 9.26 14.73
C ASP A 30 -1.11 10.01 15.38
N PRO A 31 -1.30 11.30 15.05
CA PRO A 31 -2.51 12.02 15.45
C PRO A 31 -3.78 11.34 14.92
N THR A 32 -4.89 11.41 15.66
CA THR A 32 -6.16 10.76 15.28
C THR A 32 -6.61 11.09 13.85
N SER A 33 -6.39 12.31 13.38
CA SER A 33 -6.74 12.70 12.01
C SER A 33 -6.02 11.89 10.93
N PHE A 34 -4.80 11.40 11.21
CA PHE A 34 -4.03 10.56 10.29
C PHE A 34 -4.59 9.14 10.28
N HIS A 35 -5.00 8.62 11.44
CA HIS A 35 -5.72 7.34 11.51
C HIS A 35 -7.02 7.39 10.71
N ASP A 36 -7.81 8.45 10.90
CA ASP A 36 -9.08 8.63 10.19
C ASP A 36 -8.87 8.73 8.68
N GLN A 37 -7.87 9.49 8.23
CA GLN A 37 -7.56 9.62 6.80
C GLN A 37 -7.08 8.30 6.20
N ASN A 38 -6.26 7.53 6.92
CA ASN A 38 -5.79 6.23 6.45
C ASN A 38 -6.96 5.25 6.25
N GLU A 39 -7.87 5.18 7.22
CA GLU A 39 -9.06 4.32 7.14
C GLU A 39 -10.03 4.78 6.04
N GLN A 40 -10.27 6.09 5.94
CA GLN A 40 -11.14 6.68 4.91
C GLN A 40 -10.60 6.40 3.51
N TYR A 41 -9.31 6.59 3.29
CA TYR A 41 -8.70 6.38 1.99
C TYR A 41 -8.73 4.89 1.59
N GLY A 42 -8.34 3.99 2.48
CA GLY A 42 -8.40 2.56 2.21
C GLY A 42 -9.82 2.06 1.96
N SER A 43 -10.79 2.54 2.73
CA SER A 43 -12.21 2.23 2.53
C SER A 43 -12.74 2.76 1.19
N TYR A 44 -12.34 3.97 0.81
CA TYR A 44 -12.69 4.56 -0.48
C TYR A 44 -12.13 3.73 -1.66
N LEU A 45 -10.87 3.29 -1.58
CA LEU A 45 -10.27 2.44 -2.62
C LEU A 45 -11.03 1.12 -2.80
N LYS A 46 -11.43 0.48 -1.69
CA LYS A 46 -12.28 -0.71 -1.73
C LYS A 46 -13.63 -0.41 -2.39
N GLN A 47 -14.26 0.72 -2.04
CA GLN A 47 -15.56 1.12 -2.59
C GLN A 47 -15.53 1.33 -4.11
N ILE A 48 -14.46 1.89 -4.66
CA ILE A 48 -14.32 2.10 -6.11
C ILE A 48 -13.81 0.86 -6.86
N GLY A 49 -13.67 -0.27 -6.15
CA GLY A 49 -13.40 -1.59 -6.69
C GLY A 49 -11.92 -1.84 -6.98
N TYR A 50 -11.03 -1.46 -6.07
CA TYR A 50 -9.71 -2.07 -5.95
C TYR A 50 -9.82 -3.32 -5.07
N ASP A 51 -9.19 -4.40 -5.52
CA ASP A 51 -9.45 -5.75 -4.97
C ASP A 51 -8.52 -6.09 -3.80
N ASN A 52 -7.31 -5.49 -3.77
CA ASN A 52 -6.21 -5.92 -2.90
C ASN A 52 -5.76 -4.79 -1.95
N ILE A 53 -6.67 -4.27 -1.13
CA ILE A 53 -6.39 -3.18 -0.18
C ILE A 53 -6.17 -3.73 1.23
N THR A 54 -4.97 -3.50 1.78
CA THR A 54 -4.64 -3.76 3.18
C THR A 54 -4.57 -2.43 3.93
N ILE A 55 -5.38 -2.29 5.00
CA ILE A 55 -5.31 -1.14 5.90
C ILE A 55 -4.72 -1.65 7.21
N LYS A 56 -3.64 -1.02 7.68
CA LYS A 56 -2.92 -1.49 8.87
C LYS A 56 -2.35 -0.32 9.67
N LYS A 57 -2.46 -0.45 10.99
CA LYS A 57 -1.74 0.37 11.96
C LYS A 57 -0.47 -0.37 12.39
N LEU A 58 0.68 0.29 12.42
CA LEU A 58 1.92 -0.28 12.93
C LEU A 58 2.13 0.13 14.38
N ASP A 59 2.46 -0.84 15.22
CA ASP A 59 2.62 -0.64 16.66
C ASP A 59 3.98 -0.01 16.98
N ASN A 60 4.07 0.71 18.10
CA ASN A 60 5.30 1.27 18.68
C ASN A 60 6.10 2.21 17.76
N CYS A 61 5.40 2.98 16.92
CA CYS A 61 6.00 4.02 16.10
C CYS A 61 5.10 5.26 16.03
N ASP A 62 5.71 6.40 15.77
CA ASP A 62 5.12 7.67 15.39
C ASP A 62 5.29 7.96 13.89
N HIS A 63 4.89 9.17 13.49
CA HIS A 63 4.90 9.60 12.09
C HIS A 63 6.29 9.64 11.45
N PHE A 64 7.32 9.86 12.25
CA PHE A 64 8.69 10.08 11.81
C PHE A 64 9.51 8.80 11.93
N ASP A 65 9.48 8.15 13.10
CA ASP A 65 10.32 6.98 13.38
C ASP A 65 9.94 5.77 12.50
N ILE A 66 8.68 5.68 12.05
CA ILE A 66 8.21 4.67 11.09
C ILE A 66 9.05 4.67 9.80
N MET A 67 9.57 5.83 9.41
CA MET A 67 10.46 5.99 8.25
C MET A 67 11.93 5.84 8.63
N GLU A 68 12.35 6.34 9.79
CA GLU A 68 13.73 6.23 10.26
C GLU A 68 14.14 4.76 10.48
N GLN A 69 13.19 3.95 10.94
CA GLN A 69 13.33 2.51 11.19
C GLN A 69 13.43 1.67 9.89
N LEU A 70 13.23 2.23 8.70
CA LEU A 70 13.30 1.49 7.43
C LEU A 70 14.67 0.86 7.15
N ILE A 71 15.73 1.40 7.74
CA ILE A 71 17.09 0.85 7.58
C ILE A 71 17.26 -0.48 8.34
N GLU A 72 16.40 -0.74 9.31
CA GLU A 72 16.45 -1.93 10.16
C GLU A 72 15.53 -3.02 9.57
N ARG A 73 16.09 -4.20 9.32
CA ARG A 73 15.38 -5.31 8.64
C ARG A 73 14.34 -6.00 9.51
N ASP A 74 14.44 -5.88 10.83
CA ASP A 74 13.50 -6.46 11.79
C ASP A 74 12.27 -5.58 12.05
N GLN A 75 12.21 -4.40 11.43
CA GLN A 75 11.11 -3.47 11.64
C GLN A 75 9.87 -3.80 10.80
N SER A 76 8.71 -3.49 11.36
CA SER A 76 7.41 -3.89 10.82
C SER A 76 7.16 -3.38 9.39
N LEU A 77 7.50 -2.12 9.12
CA LEU A 77 7.31 -1.54 7.78
C LEU A 77 8.30 -2.14 6.76
N THR A 78 9.57 -2.33 7.15
CA THR A 78 10.59 -2.95 6.30
C THR A 78 10.16 -4.34 5.85
N ASN A 79 9.68 -5.18 6.78
CA ASN A 79 9.20 -6.52 6.46
C ASN A 79 7.98 -6.52 5.53
N ILE A 80 7.07 -5.56 5.67
CA ILE A 80 5.93 -5.39 4.75
C ILE A 80 6.43 -5.05 3.34
N ILE A 81 7.37 -4.10 3.22
CA ILE A 81 7.92 -3.68 1.93
C ILE A 81 8.68 -4.84 1.26
N LEU A 82 9.53 -5.54 2.01
CA LEU A 82 10.28 -6.69 1.49
C LEU A 82 9.34 -7.81 1.05
N SER A 83 8.33 -8.15 1.86
CA SER A 83 7.31 -9.14 1.50
C SER A 83 6.55 -8.72 0.25
N PHE A 84 6.22 -7.43 0.11
CA PHE A 84 5.55 -6.93 -1.09
C PHE A 84 6.41 -7.09 -2.34
N ILE A 85 7.70 -6.74 -2.25
CA ILE A 85 8.64 -6.88 -3.37
C ILE A 85 8.84 -8.36 -3.74
N GLU A 86 9.07 -9.23 -2.75
CA GLU A 86 9.32 -10.66 -2.97
C GLU A 86 8.11 -11.39 -3.55
N ASN A 87 6.89 -11.04 -3.14
CA ASN A 87 5.66 -11.66 -3.64
C ASN A 87 5.11 -11.01 -4.94
N SER A 88 5.73 -9.92 -5.42
CA SER A 88 5.34 -9.24 -6.67
C SER A 88 6.19 -9.65 -7.88
N ILE A 89 7.18 -10.53 -7.70
CA ILE A 89 8.06 -11.08 -8.75
C ILE A 89 7.56 -12.46 -9.20
#